data_AF-A0A921KRV1-F1
#
_entry.id   AF-A0A921KRV1-F1
#
_cell.length_a   1.000
_cell.length_b   1.000
_cell.length_c   1.000
_cell.angle_alpha   90.00
_cell.angle_beta   90.00
_cell.angle_gamma   90.00
#
_symmetry.space_group_name_H-M   'P 1'
#
loop_
_entity.id
_entity.type
_entity.pdbx_description
1 polymer ?
#
loop_
_entity_poly.entity_id
_entity_poly.type
_entity_poly.pdbx_seq_one_letter_code
_entity_poly.pdbx_strand_id
1 'polypeptide(L)'
;MSGGGEPEQKGTGMGGWRRRGAAVKRGDPLRAAVRQGRRLLPAPDGELALRPGGGPTAREVLAPDLHAEAAAALDLVLDALADLAPVLAPAVAGRPARLAVREADRERLGAALGRLPAWMEITGSPARSRRLAVRPLLAVDSRLLPPHPELGVEIDVMGVESRGAQDMVHVGRALGAPDRIAEAAWEETSQESLQPRRRRPAPPAPDVEIDVVLTW
;
A
#
# COMPACT_ATOMS: atom_id res chain seq x y z
N MET A 1 50.41 -14.49 -62.35
CA MET A 1 50.83 -13.28 -61.59
C MET A 1 49.61 -12.37 -61.57
N SER A 2 48.75 -12.43 -60.56
CA SER A 2 48.91 -11.99 -59.17
C SER A 2 48.50 -10.52 -58.96
N GLY A 3 47.44 -10.34 -58.16
CA GLY A 3 47.11 -9.11 -57.41
C GLY A 3 46.17 -8.15 -58.14
N GLY A 4 45.05 -7.67 -57.60
CA GLY A 4 44.47 -7.84 -56.26
C GLY A 4 43.41 -6.75 -56.03
N GLY A 5 42.49 -7.04 -55.11
CA GLY A 5 41.72 -6.03 -54.36
C GLY A 5 40.39 -5.57 -54.95
N GLU A 6 39.36 -6.41 -54.84
CA GLU A 6 37.98 -5.93 -54.75
C GLU A 6 37.80 -5.07 -53.48
N PRO A 7 36.96 -4.03 -53.48
CA PRO A 7 36.62 -3.33 -52.24
C PRO A 7 35.67 -4.19 -51.39
N GLU A 8 36.11 -4.48 -50.16
CA GLU A 8 35.30 -5.09 -49.10
C GLU A 8 33.95 -4.39 -48.94
N GLN A 9 32.86 -5.13 -49.17
CA GLN A 9 31.56 -4.81 -48.61
C GLN A 9 31.66 -4.87 -47.08
N LYS A 10 31.78 -3.70 -46.44
CA LYS A 10 31.54 -3.59 -45.00
C LYS A 10 30.08 -3.87 -44.73
N GLY A 11 29.82 -5.09 -44.29
CA GLY A 11 28.55 -5.50 -43.70
C GLY A 11 28.10 -4.46 -42.67
N THR A 12 26.89 -3.95 -42.87
CA THR A 12 26.16 -3.13 -41.92
C THR A 12 25.87 -3.97 -40.69
N GLY A 13 26.85 -3.96 -39.78
CA GLY A 13 26.79 -4.62 -38.48
C GLY A 13 25.57 -4.13 -37.70
N MET A 14 24.56 -4.99 -37.65
CA MET A 14 23.38 -4.92 -36.80
C MET A 14 23.72 -5.08 -35.29
N GLY A 15 24.92 -4.63 -34.88
CA GLY A 15 25.47 -4.68 -33.52
C GLY A 15 25.52 -3.32 -32.80
N GLY A 16 25.18 -2.22 -33.49
CA GLY A 16 25.14 -0.86 -32.90
C GLY A 16 23.82 -0.51 -32.20
N TRP A 17 22.73 -1.21 -32.51
CA TRP A 17 21.40 -0.90 -31.96
C TRP A 17 21.14 -1.57 -30.61
N ARG A 18 21.80 -2.70 -30.32
CA ARG A 18 21.66 -3.39 -29.02
C ARG A 18 22.43 -2.71 -27.88
N ARG A 19 23.40 -1.84 -28.18
CA ARG A 19 24.13 -1.06 -27.15
C ARG A 19 23.50 0.28 -26.80
N ARG A 20 22.64 0.86 -27.65
CA ARG A 20 21.84 2.04 -27.28
C ARG A 20 20.61 1.69 -26.44
N GLY A 21 20.07 0.47 -26.55
CA GLY A 21 19.00 -0.01 -25.66
C GLY A 21 19.46 -0.36 -24.23
N ALA A 22 20.75 -0.57 -24.02
CA ALA A 22 21.29 -0.92 -22.69
C ALA A 22 21.59 0.29 -21.80
N ALA A 23 21.79 1.49 -22.38
CA ALA A 23 22.00 2.72 -21.62
C ALA A 23 20.68 3.36 -21.13
N VAL A 24 19.54 3.02 -21.75
CA VAL A 24 18.21 3.48 -21.32
C VAL A 24 17.71 2.71 -20.08
N LYS A 25 18.31 1.56 -19.74
CA LYS A 25 17.92 0.73 -18.59
C LYS A 25 18.61 1.04 -17.26
N ARG A 26 19.40 2.12 -17.16
CA ARG A 26 20.02 2.53 -15.89
C ARG A 26 19.87 4.02 -15.61
N GLY A 27 18.64 4.48 -15.37
CA GLY A 27 18.33 5.60 -14.44
C GLY A 27 19.08 6.94 -14.58
N ASP A 28 19.75 7.22 -15.70
CA ASP A 28 20.56 8.43 -15.88
C ASP A 28 19.80 9.66 -16.40
N PRO A 29 18.81 9.56 -17.32
CA PRO A 29 18.03 10.75 -17.69
C PRO A 29 17.17 11.24 -16.50
N LEU A 30 16.70 10.32 -15.65
CA LEU A 30 15.98 10.66 -14.42
C LEU A 30 16.91 11.33 -13.39
N ARG A 31 18.15 10.84 -13.21
CA ARG A 31 19.15 11.47 -12.31
C ARG A 31 19.67 12.81 -12.84
N ALA A 32 19.72 13.00 -14.15
CA ALA A 32 20.05 14.29 -14.77
C ALA A 32 18.90 15.29 -14.60
N ALA A 33 17.65 14.85 -14.80
CA ALA A 33 16.46 15.65 -14.54
C ALA A 33 16.32 16.04 -13.06
N VAL A 34 16.58 15.11 -12.13
CA VAL A 34 16.63 15.37 -10.68
C VAL A 34 17.75 16.34 -10.30
N ARG A 35 18.90 16.31 -10.98
CA ARG A 35 20.00 17.28 -10.76
C ARG A 35 19.73 18.67 -11.34
N GLN A 36 18.99 18.77 -12.45
CA GLN A 36 18.55 20.07 -12.97
C GLN A 36 17.37 20.64 -12.17
N GLY A 37 16.47 19.81 -11.65
CA GLY A 37 15.40 20.21 -10.73
C GLY A 37 15.91 20.68 -9.35
N ARG A 38 17.08 20.18 -8.92
CA ARG A 38 17.81 20.62 -7.71
C ARG A 38 18.36 22.06 -7.75
N ARG A 39 18.13 22.85 -8.80
CA ARG A 39 18.45 24.29 -8.80
C ARG A 39 17.28 25.19 -8.37
N LEU A 40 16.17 24.60 -7.93
CA LEU A 40 15.01 25.32 -7.36
C LEU A 40 14.79 25.00 -5.87
N LEU A 41 15.85 24.65 -5.14
CA LEU A 41 15.83 24.38 -3.69
C LEU A 41 15.35 25.61 -2.88
N PRO A 42 15.06 25.47 -1.57
CA PRO A 42 13.98 24.71 -0.94
C PRO A 42 13.16 25.66 -0.02
N ALA A 43 11.91 25.32 0.32
CA ALA A 43 11.36 25.82 1.58
C ALA A 43 11.85 24.88 2.69
N PRO A 44 12.58 25.38 3.70
CA PRO A 44 12.67 24.67 4.96
C PRO A 44 11.25 24.66 5.55
N ASP A 45 10.89 23.56 6.17
CA ASP A 45 9.61 23.34 6.85
C ASP A 45 8.49 22.87 5.90
N GLY A 46 8.24 21.56 5.96
CA GLY A 46 7.21 20.85 5.20
C GLY A 46 5.78 21.20 5.61
N GLU A 47 5.36 22.43 5.38
CA GLU A 47 3.94 22.80 5.37
C GLU A 47 3.55 23.27 3.98
N LEU A 48 2.80 22.44 3.26
CA LEU A 48 2.01 22.98 2.16
C LEU A 48 0.83 23.72 2.78
N ALA A 49 0.98 25.04 2.87
CA ALA A 49 0.06 25.99 3.44
C ALA A 49 -1.39 25.76 3.00
N LEU A 50 -2.28 25.66 3.99
CA LEU A 50 -3.72 25.79 3.82
C LEU A 50 -4.05 27.11 3.13
N ARG A 51 -4.86 27.07 2.06
CA ARG A 51 -5.75 28.18 1.70
C ARG A 51 -7.20 27.74 1.76
N PRO A 52 -8.12 28.64 2.17
CA PRO A 52 -9.46 28.29 2.60
C PRO A 52 -10.29 27.89 1.39
N GLY A 53 -10.55 26.58 1.29
CA GLY A 53 -11.28 25.99 0.18
C GLY A 53 -11.26 24.46 0.22
N GLY A 54 -11.56 23.86 1.38
CA GLY A 54 -12.10 22.49 1.55
C GLY A 54 -11.48 21.33 0.78
N GLY A 55 -10.27 21.45 0.25
CA GLY A 55 -9.62 20.41 -0.54
C GLY A 55 -8.97 19.33 0.34
N PRO A 56 -8.84 18.10 -0.17
CA PRO A 56 -8.11 17.04 0.50
C PRO A 56 -6.63 17.44 0.69
N THR A 57 -6.15 17.42 1.93
CA THR A 57 -4.73 17.62 2.26
C THR A 57 -3.93 16.38 1.89
N ALA A 58 -2.82 16.53 1.17
CA ALA A 58 -1.96 15.41 0.76
C ALA A 58 -0.53 15.60 1.28
N ARG A 59 0.16 14.49 1.54
CA ARG A 59 1.58 14.49 1.91
C ARG A 59 2.43 14.50 0.64
N GLU A 60 3.32 15.48 0.52
CA GLU A 60 4.30 15.47 -0.56
C GLU A 60 5.38 14.42 -0.31
N VAL A 61 5.65 13.59 -1.32
CA VAL A 61 6.64 12.52 -1.26
C VAL A 61 7.54 12.57 -2.48
N LEU A 62 8.83 12.27 -2.28
CA LEU A 62 9.73 11.98 -3.39
C LEU A 62 9.41 10.60 -3.95
N ALA A 63 9.68 10.38 -5.25
CA ALA A 63 9.52 9.13 -6.00
C ALA A 63 9.14 7.92 -5.11
N PRO A 64 7.83 7.64 -4.94
CA PRO A 64 7.36 6.81 -3.84
C PRO A 64 7.69 5.35 -4.06
N ASP A 65 8.26 4.71 -3.03
CA ASP A 65 8.23 3.26 -2.90
C ASP A 65 6.86 2.87 -2.33
N LEU A 66 5.95 2.44 -3.22
CA LEU A 66 4.57 2.11 -2.85
C LEU A 66 4.49 1.02 -1.77
N HIS A 67 5.48 0.13 -1.69
CA HIS A 67 5.50 -0.92 -0.69
C HIS A 67 5.82 -0.36 0.70
N ALA A 68 6.81 0.54 0.77
CA ALA A 68 7.16 1.24 2.00
C ALA A 68 6.01 2.14 2.47
N GLU A 69 5.34 2.84 1.54
CA GLU A 69 4.18 3.67 1.87
C GLU A 69 2.96 2.84 2.31
N ALA A 70 2.72 1.67 1.71
CA ALA A 70 1.67 0.74 2.16
C ALA A 70 1.94 0.23 3.58
N ALA A 71 3.18 -0.16 3.86
CA ALA A 71 3.59 -0.60 5.20
C ALA A 71 3.42 0.52 6.23
N ALA A 72 3.88 1.74 5.92
CA ALA A 72 3.76 2.90 6.80
C ALA A 72 2.30 3.32 7.03
N ALA A 73 1.46 3.29 6.00
CA ALA A 73 0.03 3.57 6.14
C ALA A 73 -0.66 2.55 7.05
N LEU A 74 -0.34 1.25 6.89
CA LEU A 74 -0.84 0.21 7.77
C LEU A 74 -0.37 0.39 9.22
N ASP A 75 0.92 0.68 9.43
CA ASP A 75 1.47 0.93 10.78
C ASP A 75 0.74 2.08 11.47
N LEU A 76 0.54 3.22 10.79
CA LEU A 76 -0.19 4.36 11.35
C LEU A 76 -1.63 4.03 11.74
N VAL A 77 -2.32 3.24 10.92
CA VAL A 77 -3.69 2.81 11.24
C VAL A 77 -3.67 1.84 12.43
N LEU A 78 -2.74 0.89 12.47
CA LEU A 78 -2.62 -0.05 13.60
C LEU A 78 -2.29 0.68 14.91
N ASP A 79 -1.38 1.64 14.88
CA ASP A 79 -1.04 2.47 16.04
C ASP A 79 -2.27 3.26 16.54
N ALA A 80 -3.04 3.85 15.62
CA ALA A 80 -4.26 4.57 15.98
C ALA A 80 -5.30 3.67 16.65
N LEU A 81 -5.37 2.40 16.22
CA LEU A 81 -6.32 1.39 16.69
C LEU A 81 -5.79 0.49 17.81
N ALA A 82 -4.58 0.73 18.34
CA ALA A 82 -3.92 -0.18 19.28
C ALA A 82 -4.80 -0.58 20.48
N ASP A 83 -5.57 0.37 21.04
CA ASP A 83 -6.46 0.15 22.19
C ASP A 83 -7.71 -0.68 21.88
N LEU A 84 -7.99 -0.96 20.60
CA LEU A 84 -9.18 -1.69 20.15
C LEU A 84 -8.89 -3.17 19.87
N ALA A 85 -7.62 -3.57 19.91
CA ALA A 85 -7.16 -4.91 19.54
C ALA A 85 -7.72 -5.35 18.17
N PRO A 86 -7.38 -4.64 17.07
CA PRO A 86 -7.87 -5.00 15.75
C PRO A 86 -7.32 -6.36 15.33
N VAL A 87 -8.09 -7.09 14.53
CA VAL A 87 -7.66 -8.34 13.90
C VAL A 87 -7.26 -8.07 12.46
N LEU A 88 -6.01 -8.35 12.10
CA LEU A 88 -5.51 -8.20 10.73
C LEU A 88 -5.78 -9.47 9.92
N ALA A 89 -6.47 -9.33 8.79
CA ALA A 89 -6.64 -10.44 7.85
C ALA A 89 -5.31 -10.74 7.13
N PRO A 90 -5.12 -11.98 6.63
CA PRO A 90 -3.95 -12.32 5.82
C PRO A 90 -3.78 -11.35 4.63
N ALA A 91 -2.55 -10.88 4.42
CA ALA A 91 -2.25 -9.96 3.34
C ALA A 91 -2.37 -10.63 1.96
N VAL A 92 -3.04 -9.95 1.03
CA VAL A 92 -3.24 -10.41 -0.35
C VAL A 92 -2.67 -9.35 -1.30
N ALA A 93 -1.76 -9.74 -2.20
CA ALA A 93 -1.17 -8.84 -3.18
C ALA A 93 -2.25 -8.17 -4.06
N GLY A 94 -2.05 -6.90 -4.42
CA GLY A 94 -3.02 -6.11 -5.19
C GLY A 94 -4.30 -5.74 -4.43
N ARG A 95 -4.40 -6.04 -3.14
CA ARG A 95 -5.56 -5.72 -2.30
C ARG A 95 -5.17 -4.79 -1.14
N PRO A 96 -6.09 -3.94 -0.66
CA PRO A 96 -5.88 -3.20 0.57
C PRO A 96 -5.72 -4.16 1.76
N ALA A 97 -4.98 -3.72 2.77
CA ALA A 97 -4.94 -4.41 4.05
C ALA A 97 -6.34 -4.41 4.67
N ARG A 98 -6.69 -5.48 5.40
CA ARG A 98 -8.02 -5.59 6.02
C ARG A 98 -7.92 -5.79 7.52
N LEU A 99 -8.62 -4.96 8.26
CA LEU A 99 -8.73 -5.02 9.71
C LEU A 99 -10.17 -5.32 10.10
N ALA A 100 -10.36 -6.05 11.18
CA ALA A 100 -11.64 -6.21 11.84
C ALA A 100 -11.60 -5.59 13.24
N VAL A 101 -12.71 -4.96 13.61
CA VAL A 101 -12.97 -4.38 14.93
C VAL A 101 -14.35 -4.81 15.42
N ARG A 102 -14.54 -4.89 16.74
CA ARG A 102 -15.83 -5.30 17.32
C ARG A 102 -16.88 -4.20 17.13
N GLU A 103 -18.15 -4.58 16.98
CA GLU A 103 -19.26 -3.60 16.98
C GLU A 103 -19.27 -2.74 18.25
N ALA A 104 -18.94 -3.34 19.40
CA ALA A 104 -18.87 -2.63 20.69
C ALA A 104 -17.81 -1.50 20.71
N ASP A 105 -16.83 -1.55 19.80
CA ASP A 105 -15.74 -0.58 19.71
C ASP A 105 -16.02 0.55 18.73
N ARG A 106 -17.21 0.58 18.11
CA ARG A 106 -17.53 1.52 17.03
C ARG A 106 -17.35 2.99 17.40
N GLU A 107 -17.76 3.40 18.60
CA GLU A 107 -17.59 4.79 19.03
C GLU A 107 -16.11 5.13 19.22
N ARG A 108 -15.35 4.21 19.84
CA ARG A 108 -13.91 4.36 20.05
C ARG A 108 -13.13 4.33 18.73
N LEU A 109 -13.59 3.57 17.74
CA LEU A 109 -13.07 3.55 16.37
C LEU A 109 -13.11 4.92 15.72
N GLY A 110 -14.25 5.63 15.82
CA GLY A 110 -14.37 6.99 15.29
C GLY A 110 -13.38 7.96 15.93
N ALA A 111 -13.25 7.91 17.26
CA ALA A 111 -12.29 8.72 17.99
C ALA A 111 -10.82 8.38 17.64
N ALA A 112 -10.53 7.09 17.45
CA ALA A 112 -9.20 6.62 17.07
C ALA A 112 -8.80 7.09 15.67
N LEU A 113 -9.67 6.92 14.68
CA LEU A 113 -9.42 7.36 13.32
C LEU A 113 -9.34 8.88 13.19
N GLY A 114 -10.05 9.63 14.05
CA GLY A 114 -9.95 11.09 14.11
C GLY A 114 -8.59 11.63 14.56
N ARG A 115 -7.71 10.78 15.11
CA ARG A 115 -6.32 11.13 15.48
C ARG A 115 -5.34 10.94 14.34
N LEU A 116 -5.76 10.34 13.22
CA LEU A 116 -4.87 10.15 12.08
C LEU A 116 -4.44 11.51 11.49
N PRO A 117 -3.25 11.57 10.87
CA PRO A 117 -2.81 12.79 10.19
C PRO A 117 -3.81 13.26 9.14
N ALA A 118 -3.91 14.56 8.93
CA ALA A 118 -4.87 15.16 7.97
C ALA A 118 -4.72 14.66 6.53
N TRP A 119 -3.55 14.12 6.16
CA TRP A 119 -3.31 13.52 4.85
C TRP A 119 -3.82 12.08 4.71
N MET A 120 -4.40 11.50 5.75
CA MET A 120 -5.14 10.24 5.69
C MET A 120 -6.61 10.54 5.42
N GLU A 121 -7.10 10.05 4.28
CA GLU A 121 -8.51 10.14 3.94
C GLU A 121 -9.26 8.94 4.52
N ILE A 122 -10.40 9.22 5.17
CA ILE A 122 -11.32 8.21 5.68
C ILE A 122 -12.61 8.30 4.87
N THR A 123 -12.98 7.22 4.19
CA THR A 123 -14.24 7.08 3.46
C THR A 123 -15.18 6.16 4.23
N GLY A 124 -16.45 6.59 4.32
CA GLY A 124 -17.46 5.96 5.17
C GLY A 124 -17.57 6.66 6.53
N SER A 125 -18.71 6.50 7.18
CA SER A 125 -18.95 7.10 8.49
C SER A 125 -18.65 6.07 9.58
N PRO A 126 -17.69 6.30 10.49
CA PRO A 126 -17.42 5.35 11.58
C PRO A 126 -18.66 5.01 12.42
N ALA A 127 -19.60 5.95 12.54
CA ALA A 127 -20.85 5.75 13.27
C ALA A 127 -21.86 4.85 12.53
N ARG A 128 -21.88 4.86 11.19
CA ARG A 128 -22.96 4.26 10.38
C ARG A 128 -22.51 3.12 9.48
N SER A 129 -21.30 3.21 8.96
CA SER A 129 -20.75 2.27 8.00
C SER A 129 -20.20 1.03 8.71
N ARG A 130 -20.54 -0.14 8.18
CA ARG A 130 -19.92 -1.41 8.60
C ARG A 130 -18.54 -1.64 7.99
N ARG A 131 -18.20 -0.87 6.96
CA ARG A 131 -16.89 -0.89 6.30
C ARG A 131 -16.41 0.53 6.11
N LEU A 132 -15.19 0.78 6.49
CA LEU A 132 -14.48 2.04 6.33
C LEU A 132 -13.28 1.78 5.42
N ALA A 133 -12.91 2.77 4.62
CA ALA A 133 -11.65 2.76 3.90
C ALA A 133 -10.80 3.92 4.40
N VAL A 134 -9.57 3.63 4.79
CA VAL A 134 -8.55 4.60 5.15
C VAL A 134 -7.46 4.53 4.10
N ARG A 135 -7.07 5.65 3.51
CA ARG A 135 -5.99 5.67 2.52
C ARG A 135 -5.16 6.94 2.64
N PRO A 136 -3.85 6.86 2.36
CA PRO A 136 -3.00 8.04 2.30
C PRO A 136 -3.31 8.83 1.02
N LEU A 137 -3.39 10.15 1.17
CA LEU A 137 -3.35 11.10 0.07
C LEU A 137 -1.91 11.51 -0.13
N LEU A 138 -1.32 11.10 -1.25
CA LEU A 138 0.08 11.36 -1.58
C LEU A 138 0.16 12.29 -2.78
N ALA A 139 1.14 13.19 -2.79
CA ALA A 139 1.42 14.07 -3.92
C ALA A 139 2.90 14.00 -4.32
N VAL A 140 3.18 14.15 -5.61
CA VAL A 140 4.52 14.26 -6.18
C VAL A 140 4.55 15.50 -7.08
N ASP A 141 5.52 16.39 -6.87
CA ASP A 141 5.63 17.67 -7.58
C ASP A 141 4.31 18.47 -7.53
N SER A 142 3.72 18.58 -6.34
CA SER A 142 2.39 19.21 -6.10
C SER A 142 1.21 18.59 -6.85
N ARG A 143 1.36 17.37 -7.40
CA ARG A 143 0.27 16.63 -8.07
C ARG A 143 -0.15 15.45 -7.24
N LEU A 144 -1.44 15.38 -6.91
CA LEU A 144 -2.02 14.24 -6.22
C LEU A 144 -1.83 12.96 -7.03
N LEU A 145 -1.30 11.92 -6.39
CA LEU A 145 -1.20 10.59 -6.98
C LEU A 145 -2.60 9.96 -7.06
N PRO A 146 -2.89 9.21 -8.15
CA PRO A 146 -4.12 8.47 -8.22
C PRO A 146 -4.19 7.43 -7.08
N PRO A 147 -5.38 7.13 -6.55
CA PRO A 147 -5.53 6.11 -5.52
C PRO A 147 -4.95 4.76 -5.96
N HIS A 148 -4.18 4.13 -5.08
CA HIS A 148 -3.63 2.80 -5.30
C HIS A 148 -4.20 1.82 -4.26
N PRO A 149 -4.76 0.66 -4.69
CA PRO A 149 -5.47 -0.24 -3.79
C PRO A 149 -4.60 -0.77 -2.63
N GLU A 150 -3.32 -1.03 -2.87
CA GLU A 150 -2.39 -1.52 -1.84
C GLU A 150 -2.02 -0.47 -0.78
N LEU A 151 -2.22 0.82 -1.06
CA LEU A 151 -1.99 1.87 -0.08
C LEU A 151 -3.18 2.00 0.89
N GLY A 152 -4.31 1.33 0.62
CA GLY A 152 -5.51 1.40 1.43
C GLY A 152 -5.52 0.40 2.59
N VAL A 153 -6.23 0.77 3.64
CA VAL A 153 -6.67 -0.11 4.73
C VAL A 153 -8.18 -0.10 4.76
N GLU A 154 -8.79 -1.28 4.70
CA GLU A 154 -10.22 -1.46 4.90
C GLU A 154 -10.47 -1.95 6.33
N ILE A 155 -11.43 -1.34 7.01
CA ILE A 155 -11.79 -1.70 8.38
C ILE A 155 -13.23 -2.17 8.38
N ASP A 156 -13.43 -3.44 8.73
CA ASP A 156 -14.73 -4.07 8.88
C ASP A 156 -15.17 -4.03 10.36
N VAL A 157 -16.34 -3.48 10.62
CA VAL A 157 -16.97 -3.53 11.94
C VAL A 157 -17.81 -4.81 12.02
N MET A 158 -17.34 -5.75 12.84
CA MET A 158 -17.88 -7.09 12.98
C MET A 158 -19.16 -7.07 13.80
N GLY A 159 -20.24 -7.63 13.26
CA GLY A 159 -21.50 -7.77 13.99
C GLY A 159 -21.46 -8.94 14.98
N VAL A 160 -22.43 -8.99 15.88
CA VAL A 160 -22.52 -10.05 16.89
C VAL A 160 -23.64 -11.04 16.56
N GLU A 161 -23.36 -12.33 16.69
CA GLU A 161 -24.33 -13.41 16.76
C GLU A 161 -24.21 -14.12 18.13
N SER A 162 -25.32 -14.21 18.86
CA SER A 162 -25.40 -14.99 20.09
C SER A 162 -25.95 -16.39 19.78
N ARG A 163 -25.25 -17.42 20.24
CA ARG A 163 -25.68 -18.84 20.19
C ARG A 163 -26.11 -19.37 21.56
N GLY A 164 -26.44 -18.47 22.49
CA GLY A 164 -26.83 -18.79 23.87
C GLY A 164 -26.28 -17.76 24.85
N ALA A 165 -26.56 -17.94 26.15
CA ALA A 165 -26.21 -16.98 27.21
C ALA A 165 -24.70 -16.72 27.37
N GLN A 166 -23.83 -17.58 26.84
CA GLN A 166 -22.37 -17.51 27.00
C GLN A 166 -21.58 -17.65 25.69
N ASP A 167 -22.24 -17.84 24.55
CA ASP A 167 -21.55 -18.07 23.27
C ASP A 167 -21.82 -16.89 22.33
N MET A 168 -20.88 -15.94 22.33
CA MET A 168 -20.91 -14.75 21.49
C MET A 168 -19.86 -14.87 20.39
N VAL A 169 -20.29 -14.71 19.14
CA VAL A 169 -19.42 -14.80 17.97
C VAL A 169 -19.51 -13.51 17.17
N HIS A 170 -18.35 -12.91 16.91
CA HIS A 170 -18.19 -11.80 15.97
C HIS A 170 -18.18 -12.33 14.54
N VAL A 171 -19.01 -11.75 13.69
CA VAL A 171 -19.19 -12.20 12.31
C VAL A 171 -19.00 -11.06 11.32
N GLY A 172 -18.21 -11.33 10.28
CA GLY A 172 -18.08 -10.46 9.14
C GLY A 172 -19.38 -10.49 8.34
N ARG A 173 -20.09 -9.37 8.26
CA ARG A 173 -21.35 -9.27 7.49
C ARG A 173 -21.16 -8.62 6.12
N ALA A 174 -19.93 -8.22 5.79
CA ALA A 174 -19.57 -7.62 4.52
C ALA A 174 -18.79 -8.62 3.66
N LEU A 175 -18.93 -8.51 2.34
CA LEU A 175 -18.17 -9.33 1.39
C LEU A 175 -16.65 -9.10 1.59
N GLY A 176 -15.93 -10.14 1.99
CA GLY A 176 -14.49 -10.10 2.22
C GLY A 176 -14.03 -9.74 3.64
N ALA A 177 -14.96 -9.61 4.58
CA ALA A 177 -14.65 -9.49 6.01
C ALA A 177 -14.10 -10.82 6.57
N PRO A 178 -13.34 -10.79 7.68
CA PRO A 178 -12.95 -12.01 8.40
C PRO A 178 -14.19 -12.81 8.81
N ASP A 179 -14.11 -14.14 8.69
CA ASP A 179 -15.29 -15.01 8.75
C ASP A 179 -16.04 -14.93 10.09
N ARG A 180 -15.51 -15.57 11.12
CA ARG A 180 -16.14 -15.70 12.44
C ARG A 180 -15.04 -15.79 13.51
N ILE A 181 -15.18 -15.00 14.58
CA ILE A 181 -14.23 -15.01 15.71
C ILE A 181 -15.06 -15.08 17.00
N ALA A 182 -14.81 -16.07 17.85
CA ALA A 182 -15.46 -16.14 19.16
C ALA A 182 -14.97 -14.99 20.05
N GLU A 183 -15.84 -14.42 20.88
CA GLU A 183 -15.48 -13.33 21.82
C GLU A 183 -14.25 -13.72 22.65
N ALA A 184 -14.24 -14.92 23.21
CA ALA A 184 -13.13 -15.42 24.04
C ALA A 184 -11.81 -15.58 23.29
N ALA A 185 -11.84 -15.72 21.96
CA ALA A 185 -10.66 -15.89 21.12
C ALA A 185 -10.17 -14.59 20.49
N TRP A 186 -10.91 -13.47 20.66
CA TRP A 186 -10.63 -12.23 19.95
C TRP A 186 -9.22 -11.69 20.25
N GLU A 187 -8.84 -11.63 21.52
CA GLU A 187 -7.54 -11.03 21.89
C GLU A 187 -6.36 -11.88 21.47
N GLU A 188 -6.46 -13.20 21.56
CA GLU A 188 -5.45 -14.11 21.04
C GLU A 188 -5.33 -13.97 19.51
N THR A 189 -6.46 -13.92 18.80
CA THR A 189 -6.49 -13.76 17.34
C THR A 189 -5.90 -12.42 16.91
N SER A 190 -6.21 -11.34 17.63
CA SER A 190 -5.62 -10.01 17.39
C SER A 190 -4.10 -10.09 17.54
N GLN A 191 -3.60 -10.58 18.68
CA GLN A 191 -2.16 -10.70 18.93
C GLN A 191 -1.46 -11.57 17.89
N GLU A 192 -2.03 -12.72 17.52
CA GLU A 192 -1.44 -13.59 16.51
C GLU A 192 -1.38 -12.91 15.13
N SER A 193 -2.47 -12.25 14.74
CA SER A 193 -2.58 -11.58 13.44
C SER A 193 -1.58 -10.43 13.25
N LEU A 194 -1.22 -9.75 14.34
CA LEU A 194 -0.30 -8.61 14.32
C LEU A 194 1.18 -9.02 14.39
N GLN A 195 1.50 -10.31 14.50
CA GLN A 195 2.89 -10.77 14.50
C GLN A 195 3.60 -10.40 13.18
N PRO A 196 4.85 -9.91 13.20
CA PRO A 196 5.56 -9.45 12.00
C PRO A 196 5.58 -10.47 10.85
N ARG A 197 5.63 -11.76 11.17
CA ARG A 197 5.58 -12.86 10.17
C ARG A 197 4.25 -12.95 9.42
N ARG A 198 3.12 -12.61 10.06
CA ARG A 198 1.77 -12.65 9.49
C ARG A 198 1.43 -11.37 8.71
N ARG A 199 2.07 -10.26 9.07
CA ARG A 199 1.93 -8.95 8.42
C ARG A 199 2.62 -8.87 7.06
N ARG A 200 3.55 -9.77 6.76
CA ARG A 200 4.29 -9.76 5.49
C ARG A 200 3.31 -10.01 4.33
N PRO A 201 3.30 -9.16 3.30
CA PRO A 201 2.54 -9.44 2.09
C PRO A 201 2.99 -10.78 1.53
N ALA A 202 2.03 -11.63 1.19
CA ALA A 202 2.32 -12.82 0.42
C ALA A 202 3.07 -12.38 -0.85
N PRO A 203 4.16 -13.04 -1.24
CA PRO A 203 4.79 -12.76 -2.53
C PRO A 203 3.69 -12.82 -3.61
N PRO A 204 3.73 -11.92 -4.61
CA PRO A 204 2.73 -11.93 -5.67
C PRO A 204 2.65 -13.35 -6.23
N ALA A 205 1.43 -13.83 -6.45
CA ALA A 205 1.26 -15.06 -7.22
C ALA A 205 2.03 -14.82 -8.53
N PRO A 206 2.99 -15.69 -8.86
CA PRO A 206 3.73 -15.54 -10.09
C PRO A 206 2.74 -15.53 -11.25
N ASP A 207 2.82 -14.52 -12.13
CA ASP A 207 1.98 -14.42 -13.33
C ASP A 207 2.20 -15.58 -14.33
N VAL A 208 3.18 -16.43 -14.02
CA VAL A 208 3.55 -17.61 -14.77
C VAL A 208 3.36 -18.81 -13.84
N GLU A 209 2.73 -19.86 -14.33
CA GLU A 209 2.73 -21.18 -13.69
C GLU A 209 4.20 -21.53 -13.43
N ILE A 210 4.65 -21.47 -12.18
CA ILE A 210 6.03 -21.84 -11.87
C ILE A 210 6.08 -23.37 -11.87
N ASP A 211 6.34 -23.93 -13.03
CA ASP A 211 6.98 -25.22 -13.14
C ASP A 211 8.43 -25.07 -12.63
N VAL A 212 8.64 -25.18 -11.32
CA VAL A 212 9.98 -25.54 -10.79
C VAL A 212 10.06 -27.07 -11.00
N VAL A 213 11.13 -27.70 -11.49
CA VAL A 213 12.56 -27.49 -11.22
C VAL A 213 13.36 -28.08 -12.38
N LEU A 214 14.31 -27.33 -12.96
CA LEU A 214 15.49 -27.94 -13.59
C LEU A 214 16.61 -27.95 -12.56
N THR A 215 16.90 -29.15 -12.07
CA THR A 215 18.09 -29.44 -11.26
C THR A 215 19.31 -29.54 -12.19
N TRP A 216 20.41 -28.91 -11.79
CA TRP A 216 21.76 -29.38 -12.06
C TRP A 216 22.58 -29.28 -10.79
#